data_AF-A0A261PYP8-F1
#
_entry.id   AF-A0A261PYP8-F1
#
_cell.length_a   1.000
_cell.length_b   1.000
_cell.length_c   1.000
_cell.angle_alpha   90.00
_cell.angle_beta   90.00
_cell.angle_gamma   90.00
#
_symmetry.space_group_name_H-M   'P 1'
#
loop_
_entity.id
_entity.type
_entity.pdbx_description
1 polymer ?
#
loop_
_entity_poly.entity_id
_entity_poly.type
_entity_poly.pdbx_seq_one_letter_code
_entity_poly.pdbx_strand_id
1 'polypeptide(L)'
;GVKVDSTGIIDASISSPKLAIRAVTAQKLADRAVTPAKTSFITRKQSKNLYDKATSLDGQYVNESGRPQTDSRFTLSQLIEVTPGQPYFGKATTGGSGMRFTSYYTEAGTWVSGGPINYATTFTPPAGVRYVRISILVGEKDAFQLE
;
A
#
# COMPACT_ATOMS: atom_id res chain seq x y z
N GLY A 1 -31.98 -18.76 36.68
CA GLY A 1 -31.49 -17.50 36.09
C GLY A 1 -31.79 -17.51 34.61
N VAL A 2 -32.18 -16.37 34.02
CA VAL A 2 -32.42 -16.28 32.58
C VAL A 2 -31.11 -16.56 31.84
N LYS A 3 -31.15 -17.44 30.84
CA LYS A 3 -30.00 -17.81 30.01
C LYS A 3 -29.63 -16.62 29.13
N VAL A 4 -28.35 -16.21 29.16
CA VAL A 4 -27.83 -15.14 28.31
C VAL A 4 -27.12 -15.78 27.11
N ASP A 5 -27.91 -16.24 26.14
CA ASP A 5 -27.44 -16.73 24.84
C ASP A 5 -28.11 -15.97 23.69
N SER A 6 -27.93 -16.41 22.44
CA SER A 6 -28.51 -15.78 21.25
C SER A 6 -30.05 -15.78 21.22
N THR A 7 -30.71 -16.55 22.09
CA THR A 7 -32.17 -16.55 22.24
C THR A 7 -32.62 -15.65 23.39
N GLY A 8 -31.74 -15.37 24.36
CA GLY A 8 -31.99 -14.49 25.50
C GLY A 8 -31.66 -13.02 25.28
N ILE A 9 -30.91 -12.68 24.23
CA ILE A 9 -30.61 -11.30 23.82
C ILE A 9 -31.25 -11.06 22.46
N ILE A 10 -32.30 -10.23 22.41
CA ILE A 10 -32.91 -9.82 21.14
C ILE A 10 -31.96 -8.90 20.37
N ASP A 11 -32.04 -8.92 19.05
CA ASP A 11 -31.21 -8.10 18.17
C ASP A 11 -31.30 -6.60 18.53
N ALA A 12 -30.18 -5.88 18.38
CA ALA A 12 -30.00 -4.46 18.72
C ALA A 12 -30.36 -4.04 20.17
N SER A 13 -30.66 -4.96 21.09
CA SER A 13 -31.06 -4.61 22.46
C SER A 13 -29.92 -4.10 23.35
N ILE A 14 -28.67 -4.30 22.94
CA ILE A 14 -27.48 -3.85 23.66
C ILE A 14 -27.04 -2.49 23.11
N SER A 15 -27.50 -1.42 23.77
CA SER A 15 -27.13 -0.04 23.45
C SER A 15 -25.85 0.42 24.16
N SER A 16 -25.28 1.56 23.75
CA SER A 16 -24.05 2.09 24.34
C SER A 16 -24.08 2.25 25.87
N PRO A 17 -25.19 2.66 26.53
CA PRO A 17 -25.25 2.68 27.99
C PRO A 17 -25.19 1.29 28.64
N LYS A 18 -25.59 0.23 27.93
CA LYS A 18 -25.60 -1.16 28.43
C LYS A 18 -24.23 -1.84 28.29
N LEU A 19 -23.40 -1.36 27.36
CA LEU A 19 -21.98 -1.70 27.28
C LEU A 19 -21.17 -0.51 27.80
N ALA A 20 -20.85 -0.54 29.10
CA ALA A 20 -19.99 0.48 29.69
C ALA A 20 -18.70 0.70 28.85
N ILE A 21 -18.16 1.91 28.90
CA ILE A 21 -16.90 2.24 28.21
C ILE A 21 -15.83 1.21 28.58
N ARG A 22 -15.16 0.64 27.56
CA ARG A 22 -14.13 -0.41 27.70
C ARG A 22 -14.65 -1.74 28.28
N ALA A 23 -15.96 -1.98 28.30
CA ALA A 23 -16.53 -3.23 28.82
C ALA A 23 -16.13 -4.46 27.99
N VAL A 24 -15.87 -4.33 26.68
CA VAL A 24 -15.36 -5.41 25.83
C VAL A 24 -13.84 -5.30 25.76
N THR A 25 -13.15 -6.21 26.45
CA THR A 25 -11.68 -6.26 26.52
C THR A 25 -11.14 -7.45 25.73
N ALA A 26 -9.82 -7.51 25.52
CA ALA A 26 -9.18 -8.65 24.85
C ALA A 26 -9.49 -9.99 25.52
N GLN A 27 -9.57 -10.05 26.86
CA GLN A 27 -9.93 -11.27 27.59
C GLN A 27 -11.36 -11.78 27.28
N LYS A 28 -12.27 -10.89 26.88
CA LYS A 28 -13.65 -11.24 26.50
C LYS A 28 -13.79 -11.64 25.03
N LEU A 29 -12.72 -11.51 24.24
CA LEU A 29 -12.69 -11.93 22.85
C LEU A 29 -11.84 -13.19 22.77
N ALA A 30 -12.42 -14.28 22.29
CA ALA A 30 -11.63 -15.46 21.95
C ALA A 30 -10.58 -15.10 20.88
N ASP A 31 -9.45 -15.78 20.89
CA ASP A 31 -8.39 -15.54 19.91
C ASP A 31 -8.95 -15.61 18.48
N ARG A 32 -8.59 -14.63 17.65
CA ARG A 32 -9.05 -14.47 16.26
C ARG A 32 -10.58 -14.38 16.06
N ALA A 33 -11.38 -14.12 17.10
CA ALA A 33 -12.84 -14.02 16.98
C ALA A 33 -13.32 -12.86 16.08
N VAL A 34 -12.52 -11.79 15.99
CA VAL A 34 -12.74 -10.65 15.09
C VAL A 34 -11.90 -10.86 13.83
N THR A 35 -12.56 -11.20 12.71
CA THR A 35 -11.91 -11.41 11.42
C THR A 35 -11.98 -10.15 10.56
N PRO A 36 -11.15 -10.02 9.50
CA PRO A 36 -11.27 -8.94 8.52
C PRO A 36 -12.68 -8.70 7.96
N ALA A 37 -13.46 -9.78 7.78
CA ALA A 37 -14.83 -9.68 7.29
C ALA A 37 -15.79 -9.07 8.32
N LYS A 38 -15.50 -9.22 9.62
CA LYS A 38 -16.30 -8.65 10.74
C LYS A 38 -15.97 -7.18 11.02
N THR A 39 -14.94 -6.62 10.41
CA THR A 39 -14.50 -5.23 10.62
C THR A 39 -14.97 -4.28 9.52
N SER A 40 -16.06 -4.58 8.82
CA SER A 40 -16.58 -3.74 7.72
C SER A 40 -16.96 -2.32 8.15
N PHE A 41 -17.26 -2.13 9.44
CA PHE A 41 -17.51 -0.82 10.04
C PHE A 41 -16.24 0.03 10.23
N ILE A 42 -15.05 -0.60 10.20
CA ILE A 42 -13.81 0.14 10.03
C ILE A 42 -13.74 0.43 8.54
N THR A 43 -14.07 1.68 8.17
CA THR A 43 -13.82 2.15 6.81
C THR A 43 -12.32 2.02 6.56
N ARG A 44 -11.90 0.90 5.96
CA ARG A 44 -10.58 0.80 5.37
C ARG A 44 -10.59 1.89 4.32
N LYS A 45 -9.94 3.02 4.61
CA LYS A 45 -9.43 3.84 3.53
C LYS A 45 -8.69 2.83 2.63
N GLN A 46 -9.17 2.64 1.41
CA GLN A 46 -8.50 1.79 0.43
C GLN A 46 -7.02 2.11 0.56
N SER A 47 -6.17 1.08 0.75
CA SER A 47 -4.75 1.30 1.03
C SER A 47 -4.25 2.37 0.07
N LYS A 48 -3.80 3.50 0.60
CA LYS A 48 -3.26 4.58 -0.23
C LYS A 48 -1.99 4.13 -0.94
N ASN A 49 -1.37 3.04 -0.48
CA ASN A 49 -0.20 2.48 -1.10
C ASN A 49 -0.53 1.94 -2.50
N LEU A 50 -0.08 2.67 -3.51
CA LEU A 50 -0.17 2.32 -4.93
C LEU A 50 0.86 1.26 -5.34
N TYR A 51 1.88 1.02 -4.51
CA TYR A 51 2.84 -0.05 -4.74
C TYR A 51 2.28 -1.40 -4.26
N ASP A 52 2.33 -2.41 -5.12
CA ASP A 52 1.90 -3.77 -4.80
C ASP A 52 3.10 -4.72 -4.76
N LYS A 53 3.55 -5.02 -3.54
CA LYS A 53 4.69 -5.93 -3.30
C LYS A 53 4.47 -7.35 -3.79
N ALA A 54 3.22 -7.81 -3.95
CA ALA A 54 2.94 -9.16 -4.44
C ALA A 54 3.25 -9.29 -5.93
N THR A 55 3.25 -8.17 -6.66
CA THR A 55 3.50 -8.13 -8.11
C THR A 55 4.90 -7.62 -8.47
N SER A 56 5.70 -7.22 -7.47
CA SER A 56 7.04 -6.70 -7.74
C SER A 56 8.03 -7.79 -8.12
N LEU A 57 8.92 -7.44 -9.06
CA LEU A 57 9.89 -8.34 -9.66
C LEU A 57 11.25 -8.19 -8.98
N ASP A 58 11.56 -9.11 -8.07
CA ASP A 58 12.84 -9.11 -7.37
C ASP A 58 13.99 -9.45 -8.33
N GLY A 59 15.13 -8.79 -8.12
CA GLY A 59 16.28 -8.90 -9.00
C GLY A 59 16.14 -8.14 -10.32
N GLN A 60 15.04 -7.40 -10.51
CA GLN A 60 14.86 -6.51 -11.65
C GLN A 60 14.81 -5.06 -11.21
N TYR A 61 15.22 -4.18 -12.11
CA TYR A 61 15.01 -2.75 -12.00
C TYR A 61 14.90 -2.12 -13.39
N VAL A 62 14.36 -0.92 -13.46
CA VAL A 62 14.45 -0.04 -14.62
C VAL A 62 15.09 1.25 -14.15
N ASN A 63 16.11 1.72 -14.86
CA ASN A 63 16.71 3.03 -14.64
C ASN A 63 16.00 4.12 -15.46
N GLU A 64 16.59 5.30 -15.53
CA GLU A 64 16.10 6.42 -16.32
C GLU A 64 15.97 6.13 -17.83
N SER A 65 16.59 5.07 -18.35
CA SER A 65 16.54 4.69 -19.78
C SER A 65 15.31 3.89 -20.20
N GLY A 66 14.46 3.47 -19.26
CA GLY A 66 13.20 2.79 -19.57
C GLY A 66 13.30 1.30 -19.88
N ARG A 67 14.50 0.73 -19.86
CA ARG A 67 14.72 -0.69 -20.18
C ARG A 67 14.88 -1.50 -18.89
N PRO A 68 14.20 -2.66 -18.77
CA PRO A 68 14.44 -3.58 -17.67
C PRO A 68 15.88 -4.11 -17.68
N GLN A 69 16.48 -4.15 -16.50
CA GLN A 69 17.82 -4.64 -16.23
C GLN A 69 17.76 -5.59 -15.01
N THR A 70 18.82 -6.38 -14.82
CA THR A 70 18.90 -7.37 -13.74
C THR A 70 19.96 -6.96 -12.71
N ASP A 71 19.57 -6.90 -11.44
CA ASP A 71 20.45 -6.69 -10.28
C ASP A 71 19.69 -7.12 -9.02
N SER A 72 20.24 -8.09 -8.28
CA SER A 72 19.62 -8.69 -7.09
C SER A 72 19.40 -7.72 -5.92
N ARG A 73 20.02 -6.53 -5.96
CA ARG A 73 19.84 -5.50 -4.92
C ARG A 73 18.48 -4.81 -5.00
N PHE A 74 17.78 -4.91 -6.13
CA PHE A 74 16.56 -4.16 -6.40
C PHE A 74 15.33 -5.06 -6.58
N THR A 75 14.17 -4.42 -6.45
CA THR A 75 12.88 -4.94 -6.90
C THR A 75 12.17 -3.86 -7.70
N LEU A 76 11.41 -4.30 -8.70
CA LEU A 76 10.76 -3.43 -9.67
C LEU A 76 9.25 -3.57 -9.57
N SER A 77 8.55 -2.45 -9.45
CA SER A 77 7.09 -2.44 -9.44
C SER A 77 6.49 -2.92 -10.78
N GLN A 78 5.21 -3.26 -10.71
CA GLN A 78 4.30 -3.22 -11.85
C GLN A 78 4.19 -1.79 -12.44
N LEU A 79 3.47 -1.65 -13.55
CA LEU A 79 3.06 -0.33 -14.03
C LEU A 79 2.02 0.25 -13.06
N ILE A 80 2.37 1.35 -12.41
CA ILE A 80 1.51 2.04 -11.47
C ILE A 80 0.89 3.24 -12.19
N GLU A 81 -0.44 3.31 -12.21
CA GLU A 81 -1.16 4.42 -12.83
C GLU A 81 -0.93 5.73 -12.05
N VAL A 82 -0.65 6.80 -12.79
CA VAL A 82 -0.36 8.13 -12.23
C VAL A 82 -0.96 9.24 -13.08
N THR A 83 -1.24 10.37 -12.45
CA THR A 83 -1.75 11.57 -13.12
C THR A 83 -0.61 12.55 -13.40
N PRO A 84 -0.43 13.03 -14.66
CA PRO A 84 0.51 14.10 -14.97
C PRO A 84 0.30 15.35 -14.10
N GLY A 85 1.41 15.92 -13.60
CA GLY A 85 1.38 17.11 -12.74
C GLY A 85 0.99 16.87 -11.28
N GLN A 86 0.50 15.67 -10.92
CA GLN A 86 0.21 15.31 -9.53
C GLN A 86 1.50 14.83 -8.83
N PRO A 87 1.87 15.38 -7.67
CA PRO A 87 3.00 14.87 -6.90
C PRO A 87 2.64 13.55 -6.23
N TYR A 88 3.58 12.63 -6.23
CA TYR A 88 3.54 11.36 -5.51
C TYR A 88 4.73 11.25 -4.56
N PHE A 89 4.55 10.50 -3.47
CA PHE A 89 5.52 10.38 -2.39
C PHE A 89 5.88 8.92 -2.14
N GLY A 90 7.17 8.60 -2.26
CA GLY A 90 7.72 7.29 -1.98
C GLY A 90 8.40 7.28 -0.61
N LYS A 91 7.94 6.42 0.29
CA LYS A 91 8.48 6.26 1.65
C LYS A 91 9.07 4.87 1.84
N ALA A 92 10.38 4.83 2.12
CA ALA A 92 11.10 3.65 2.60
C ALA A 92 11.31 3.72 4.12
N THR A 93 11.71 2.60 4.71
CA THR A 93 12.02 2.46 6.15
C THR A 93 13.30 3.19 6.51
N THR A 94 14.31 3.07 5.65
CA THR A 94 15.61 3.71 5.86
C THR A 94 15.59 5.12 5.28
N GLY A 95 15.82 6.13 6.14
CA GLY A 95 15.91 7.53 5.72
C GLY A 95 16.94 7.71 4.60
N GLY A 96 16.46 7.98 3.38
CA GLY A 96 17.30 8.12 2.19
C GLY A 96 17.30 6.93 1.22
N SER A 97 16.51 5.87 1.44
CA SER A 97 16.38 4.72 0.52
C SER A 97 15.07 4.70 -0.27
N GLY A 98 14.53 5.88 -0.62
CA GLY A 98 13.27 6.01 -1.36
C GLY A 98 13.30 5.34 -2.75
N MET A 99 12.76 6.03 -3.74
CA MET A 99 12.74 5.52 -5.11
C MET A 99 14.14 5.66 -5.72
N ARG A 100 14.83 4.53 -5.96
CA ARG A 100 16.17 4.55 -6.58
C ARG A 100 16.09 5.12 -8.00
N PHE A 101 15.07 4.70 -8.73
CA PHE A 101 14.73 5.18 -10.06
C PHE A 101 13.22 5.23 -10.23
N THR A 102 12.76 6.18 -11.03
CA THR A 102 11.41 6.16 -11.61
C THR A 102 11.52 6.23 -13.12
N SER A 103 10.59 5.56 -13.80
CA SER A 103 10.57 5.48 -15.26
C SER A 103 9.14 5.60 -15.73
N TYR A 104 8.89 6.48 -16.69
CA TYR A 104 7.55 6.90 -17.08
C TYR A 104 7.15 6.36 -18.44
N TYR A 105 5.87 5.99 -18.57
CA TYR A 105 5.32 5.33 -19.75
C TYR A 105 3.97 5.94 -20.15
N THR A 106 3.68 5.91 -21.45
CA THR A 106 2.37 6.25 -22.01
C THR A 106 1.33 5.18 -21.69
N GLU A 107 0.07 5.44 -22.02
CA GLU A 107 -1.03 4.46 -21.91
C GLU A 107 -0.77 3.17 -22.71
N ALA A 108 -0.04 3.25 -23.82
CA ALA A 108 0.35 2.09 -24.62
C ALA A 108 1.55 1.32 -24.04
N GLY A 109 2.10 1.75 -22.90
CA GLY A 109 3.30 1.16 -22.29
C GLY A 109 4.61 1.57 -22.96
N THR A 110 4.60 2.58 -23.83
CA THR A 110 5.83 3.11 -24.45
C THR A 110 6.56 4.01 -23.46
N TRP A 111 7.86 3.82 -23.31
CA TRP A 111 8.67 4.69 -22.46
C TRP A 111 8.66 6.15 -22.96
N VAL A 112 8.54 7.08 -22.02
CA VAL A 112 8.52 8.54 -22.27
C VAL A 112 9.81 9.18 -21.80
N SER A 113 10.15 8.97 -20.53
CA SER A 113 11.30 9.60 -19.88
C SER A 113 11.69 8.86 -18.60
N GLY A 114 12.91 9.14 -18.12
CA GLY A 114 13.34 8.78 -16.77
C GLY A 114 13.04 9.90 -15.78
N GLY A 115 12.91 9.53 -14.51
CA GLY A 115 12.84 10.48 -13.39
C GLY A 115 14.15 10.54 -12.61
N PRO A 116 14.09 10.74 -11.27
CA PRO A 116 15.29 10.89 -10.45
C PRO A 116 16.23 9.67 -10.52
N ILE A 117 17.54 9.97 -10.59
CA ILE A 117 18.65 8.99 -10.63
C ILE A 117 19.33 8.80 -9.28
N ASN A 118 18.75 9.32 -8.20
CA ASN A 118 19.14 9.14 -6.80
C ASN A 118 17.91 8.72 -6.03
N TYR A 119 18.08 8.26 -4.78
CA TYR A 119 16.96 7.93 -3.91
C TYR A 119 16.08 9.15 -3.65
N ALA A 120 14.99 9.25 -4.41
CA ALA A 120 14.02 10.32 -4.30
C ALA A 120 12.83 9.89 -3.43
N THR A 121 12.30 10.81 -2.64
CA THR A 121 11.09 10.59 -1.85
C THR A 121 9.84 11.18 -2.50
N THR A 122 9.99 11.86 -3.63
CA THR A 122 8.88 12.41 -4.40
C THR A 122 9.19 12.47 -5.89
N PHE A 123 8.15 12.44 -6.71
CA PHE A 123 8.20 12.79 -8.12
C PHE A 123 6.88 13.38 -8.59
N THR A 124 6.92 14.04 -9.74
CA THR A 124 5.74 14.53 -10.45
C THR A 124 5.80 14.02 -11.88
N PRO A 125 4.84 13.18 -12.34
CA PRO A 125 4.86 12.66 -13.70
C PRO A 125 4.75 13.81 -14.72
N PRO A 126 5.58 13.79 -15.78
CA PRO A 126 5.48 14.77 -16.86
C PRO A 126 4.20 14.57 -17.71
N ALA A 127 3.91 15.56 -18.57
CA ALA A 127 2.81 15.46 -19.52
C ALA A 127 2.98 14.24 -20.46
N GLY A 128 1.86 13.61 -20.84
CA GLY A 128 1.86 12.42 -21.72
C GLY A 128 2.13 11.09 -21.01
N VAL A 129 2.33 11.10 -19.70
CA VAL A 129 2.52 9.88 -18.89
C VAL A 129 1.19 9.33 -18.38
N ARG A 130 1.03 8.02 -18.41
CA ARG A 130 -0.05 7.29 -17.72
C ARG A 130 0.48 6.41 -16.60
N TYR A 131 1.69 5.88 -16.75
CA TYR A 131 2.24 4.92 -15.80
C TYR A 131 3.65 5.30 -15.37
N VAL A 132 3.98 4.90 -14.14
CA VAL A 132 5.35 4.88 -13.62
C VAL A 132 5.73 3.45 -13.25
N ARG A 133 7.00 3.10 -13.43
CA ARG A 133 7.64 1.99 -12.72
C ARG A 133 8.66 2.52 -11.75
N ILE A 134 8.71 1.91 -10.57
CA ILE A 134 9.61 2.31 -9.48
C ILE A 134 10.56 1.16 -9.19
N SER A 135 11.85 1.50 -9.17
CA SER A 135 12.91 0.63 -8.69
C SER A 135 13.27 1.02 -7.27
N ILE A 136 13.24 0.06 -6.34
CA ILE A 136 13.63 0.26 -4.93
C ILE A 136 14.59 -0.85 -4.50
N LEU A 137 15.30 -0.66 -3.38
CA LEU A 137 16.07 -1.76 -2.78
C LEU A 137 15.13 -2.90 -2.37
N VAL A 138 15.55 -4.14 -2.64
CA VAL A 138 14.74 -5.33 -2.30
C VAL A 138 14.47 -5.43 -0.80
N GLY A 139 15.38 -4.95 0.06
CA GLY A 139 15.18 -4.89 1.51
C GLY A 139 14.05 -3.96 1.97
N GLU A 140 13.59 -3.04 1.12
CA GLU A 140 12.48 -2.13 1.42
C GLU A 140 11.13 -2.65 0.90
N LYS A 141 11.11 -3.79 0.20
CA LYS A 141 9.92 -4.36 -0.48
C LYS A 141 8.68 -4.46 0.42
N ASP A 142 8.86 -4.86 1.67
CA ASP A 142 7.74 -5.10 2.58
C ASP A 142 7.18 -3.83 3.24
N ALA A 143 7.97 -2.76 3.27
CA ALA A 143 7.68 -1.54 3.99
C ALA A 143 7.47 -0.32 3.08
N PHE A 144 7.89 -0.40 1.82
CA PHE A 144 7.77 0.70 0.88
C PHE A 144 6.30 1.06 0.62
N GLN A 145 6.04 2.36 0.64
CA GLN A 145 4.74 2.92 0.29
C GLN A 145 4.89 3.99 -0.77
N LEU A 146 3.98 3.99 -1.73
CA LEU A 146 3.78 5.07 -2.69
C LEU A 146 2.37 5.64 -2.52
N GLU A 147 2.24 6.93 -2.29
CA GLU A 147 0.94 7.62 -2.17
C GLU A 147 0.88 9.01 -2.81
#